data_AF-A0A7S1M041-F1
#
_entry.id   AF-A0A7S1M041-F1
#
_cell.length_a   1.000
_cell.length_b   1.000
_cell.length_c   1.000
_cell.angle_alpha   90.00
_cell.angle_beta   90.00
_cell.angle_gamma   90.00
#
_symmetry.space_group_name_H-M   'P 1'
#
loop_
_entity.id
_entity.type
_entity.pdbx_description
1 polymer ?
#
loop_
_entity_poly.entity_id
_entity_poly.type
_entity_poly.pdbx_seq_one_letter_code
_entity_poly.pdbx_strand_id
1 'polypeptide(L)'
;MEDKYQLSDFIDERVAMQGPSDKQLALAQKLASRDAVEIPEEVRRFRTEVSKFIDMRLEEGGPLPPSDKQLAFAKSLAAEAGLELPDGADLNSRTCSEFIDTQTGGRELGPSEKQIAFAERLAERAGVAVPPSALSSRTALSEFIDSRLQQEGPLPPSAKQLDFAESLAKVQGRDLPAGAREDPKLCSQFIDESLAMGGLPPTPRQVAFAEALARAGGVEVPEGVYKDSTACSEFIDRLKDAEGIRLPPSQKQVEFAQSLAIEVGKSIPKESLKDSALISKFIDEAKASVPPSEKQLEYAAKLAEGAGIQLPEDVRTNREKCSQFIDAYAQSTSQPSEKQLAYAQSLAEEAGLELPEAALADKKACSDFIDQQLDVRPPSPQQLDYAMSLAKQTGMKLSEEAVASGRLCAEFIDRATESPARMP
;
A
#
# COMPACT_ATOMS: atom_id res chain seq x y z
N MET A 1 0.94 10.29 28.81
CA MET A 1 0.14 9.23 28.11
C MET A 1 -0.20 9.71 26.69
N GLU A 2 0.61 10.61 26.11
CA GLU A 2 0.29 11.39 24.91
C GLU A 2 1.15 11.01 23.67
N ASP A 3 2.15 10.13 23.82
CA ASP A 3 3.10 9.84 22.74
C ASP A 3 2.72 8.66 21.81
N LYS A 4 1.67 7.88 22.12
CA LYS A 4 1.28 6.74 21.26
C LYS A 4 0.44 7.14 20.04
N TYR A 5 -0.22 8.30 20.07
CA TYR A 5 -1.07 8.78 18.97
C TYR A 5 -0.27 9.51 17.88
N GLN A 6 0.94 10.02 18.18
CA GLN A 6 1.75 10.68 17.17
C GLN A 6 2.46 9.70 16.22
N LEU A 7 2.61 8.43 16.60
CA LEU A 7 3.34 7.45 15.78
C LEU A 7 2.46 6.82 14.68
N SER A 8 1.15 6.67 14.90
CA SER A 8 0.20 6.17 13.88
C SER A 8 0.02 7.16 12.74
N ASP A 9 -0.13 8.45 13.07
CA ASP A 9 -0.34 9.52 12.10
C ASP A 9 0.89 9.69 11.19
N PHE A 10 2.09 9.50 11.73
CA PHE A 10 3.35 9.54 10.97
C PHE A 10 3.54 8.33 10.04
N ILE A 11 2.95 7.16 10.36
CA ILE A 11 3.00 5.98 9.50
C ILE A 11 2.06 6.17 8.31
N ASP A 12 0.84 6.69 8.54
CA ASP A 12 -0.13 6.95 7.47
C ASP A 12 0.32 8.08 6.54
N GLU A 13 0.96 9.13 7.05
CA GLU A 13 1.57 10.19 6.21
C GLU A 13 2.71 9.64 5.33
N ARG A 14 3.56 8.76 5.86
CA ARG A 14 4.67 8.15 5.10
C ARG A 14 4.19 7.11 4.08
N VAL A 15 3.05 6.45 4.32
CA VAL A 15 2.41 5.56 3.34
C VAL A 15 1.69 6.37 2.24
N ALA A 16 1.10 7.52 2.59
CA ALA A 16 0.46 8.44 1.64
C ALA A 16 1.45 9.15 0.71
N MET A 17 2.70 9.40 1.16
CA MET A 17 3.78 9.95 0.33
C MET A 17 4.47 8.93 -0.60
N GLN A 18 4.09 7.65 -0.55
CA GLN A 18 4.59 6.68 -1.53
C GLN A 18 3.87 6.90 -2.87
N GLY A 19 4.66 7.03 -3.93
CA GLY A 19 4.12 6.98 -5.29
C GLY A 19 3.31 5.69 -5.51
N PRO A 20 2.29 5.72 -6.38
CA PRO A 20 1.50 4.53 -6.68
C PRO A 20 2.40 3.41 -7.20
N SER A 21 2.07 2.18 -6.80
CA SER A 21 2.80 1.02 -7.32
C SER A 21 2.54 0.84 -8.81
N ASP A 22 3.51 0.24 -9.53
CA ASP A 22 3.35 -0.11 -10.95
C ASP A 22 2.07 -0.92 -11.22
N LYS A 23 1.67 -1.77 -10.26
CA LYS A 23 0.43 -2.55 -10.34
C LYS A 23 -0.83 -1.68 -10.26
N GLN A 24 -0.84 -0.66 -9.41
CA GLN A 24 -1.96 0.27 -9.30
C GLN A 24 -2.08 1.12 -10.56
N LEU A 25 -0.97 1.67 -11.06
CA LEU A 25 -0.98 2.43 -12.32
C LEU A 25 -1.43 1.57 -13.51
N ALA A 26 -0.97 0.32 -13.59
CA ALA A 26 -1.39 -0.61 -14.64
C ALA A 26 -2.89 -0.93 -14.57
N LEU A 27 -3.45 -1.15 -13.37
CA LEU A 27 -4.88 -1.40 -13.20
C LEU A 27 -5.72 -0.16 -13.53
N ALA A 28 -5.31 1.02 -13.06
CA ALA A 28 -5.94 2.28 -13.40
C ALA A 28 -5.91 2.55 -14.91
N GLN A 29 -4.80 2.25 -15.60
CA GLN A 29 -4.69 2.42 -17.05
C GLN A 29 -5.62 1.49 -17.81
N LYS A 30 -5.81 0.26 -17.34
CA LYS A 30 -6.78 -0.67 -17.94
C LYS A 30 -8.22 -0.21 -17.77
N LEU A 31 -8.58 0.26 -16.57
CA LEU A 31 -9.93 0.78 -16.29
C LEU A 31 -10.22 2.05 -17.10
N ALA A 32 -9.23 2.94 -17.18
CA ALA A 32 -9.26 4.14 -18.02
C ALA A 32 -9.48 3.81 -19.50
N SER A 33 -8.72 2.85 -20.04
CA SER A 33 -8.91 2.37 -21.43
C SER A 33 -10.26 1.70 -21.66
N ARG A 34 -10.78 0.90 -20.71
CA ARG A 34 -12.11 0.29 -20.79
C ARG A 34 -13.21 1.36 -20.88
N ASP A 35 -13.10 2.40 -20.05
CA ASP A 35 -14.12 3.45 -19.96
C ASP A 35 -13.90 4.56 -21.00
N ALA A 36 -12.87 4.44 -21.85
CA ALA A 36 -12.42 5.48 -22.78
C ALA A 36 -12.18 6.85 -22.10
N VAL A 37 -11.66 6.82 -20.87
CA VAL A 37 -11.31 7.99 -20.07
C VAL A 37 -9.80 8.02 -19.84
N GLU A 38 -9.19 9.20 -19.79
CA GLU A 38 -7.77 9.32 -19.44
C GLU A 38 -7.58 9.33 -17.91
N ILE A 39 -6.51 8.69 -17.41
CA ILE A 39 -6.16 8.81 -16.00
C ILE A 39 -5.62 10.23 -15.75
N PRO A 40 -6.24 11.04 -14.87
CA PRO A 40 -5.73 12.35 -14.53
C PRO A 40 -4.32 12.27 -13.93
N GLU A 41 -3.43 13.22 -14.24
CA GLU A 41 -2.05 13.22 -13.72
C GLU A 41 -1.97 13.29 -12.18
N GLU A 42 -2.97 13.90 -11.54
CA GLU A 42 -3.11 13.93 -10.08
C GLU A 42 -3.35 12.53 -9.49
N VAL A 43 -4.13 11.72 -10.20
CA VAL A 43 -4.35 10.32 -9.88
C VAL A 43 -3.02 9.57 -9.99
N ARG A 44 -2.26 9.74 -11.08
CA ARG A 44 -0.97 9.05 -11.32
C ARG A 44 0.13 9.37 -10.32
N ARG A 45 0.01 10.46 -9.55
CA ARG A 45 1.07 10.97 -8.66
C ARG A 45 1.03 10.35 -7.27
N PHE A 46 -0.15 9.99 -6.78
CA PHE A 46 -0.34 9.53 -5.41
C PHE A 46 -0.99 8.16 -5.36
N ARG A 47 -0.45 7.28 -4.52
CA ARG A 47 -0.97 5.94 -4.31
C ARG A 47 -2.45 5.93 -3.94
N THR A 48 -2.85 6.85 -3.08
CA THR A 48 -4.24 7.03 -2.62
C THR A 48 -5.16 7.47 -3.76
N GLU A 49 -4.71 8.39 -4.60
CA GLU A 49 -5.52 8.88 -5.73
C GLU A 49 -5.65 7.84 -6.85
N VAL A 50 -4.58 7.08 -7.18
CA VAL A 50 -4.72 5.91 -8.06
C VAL A 50 -5.72 4.90 -7.50
N SER A 51 -5.71 4.67 -6.19
CA SER A 51 -6.64 3.72 -5.57
C SER A 51 -8.09 4.21 -5.65
N LYS A 52 -8.34 5.48 -5.29
CA LYS A 52 -9.68 6.08 -5.42
C LYS A 52 -10.18 6.10 -6.86
N PHE A 53 -9.30 6.37 -7.82
CA PHE A 53 -9.65 6.32 -9.24
C PHE A 53 -9.99 4.90 -9.67
N ILE A 54 -9.23 3.89 -9.24
CA ILE A 54 -9.56 2.48 -9.46
C ILE A 54 -10.93 2.20 -8.87
N ASP A 55 -11.16 2.51 -7.59
CA ASP A 55 -12.42 2.20 -6.89
C ASP A 55 -13.63 2.87 -7.56
N MET A 56 -13.53 4.15 -7.92
CA MET A 56 -14.56 4.87 -8.67
C MET A 56 -14.85 4.22 -10.03
N ARG A 57 -13.81 3.83 -10.79
CA ARG A 57 -14.00 3.18 -12.09
C ARG A 57 -14.57 1.77 -11.94
N LEU A 58 -14.26 1.08 -10.84
CA LEU A 58 -14.86 -0.21 -10.51
C LEU A 58 -16.34 -0.10 -10.19
N GLU A 59 -16.74 0.99 -9.52
CA GLU A 59 -18.15 1.30 -9.22
C GLU A 59 -18.93 1.77 -10.46
N GLU A 60 -18.32 2.60 -11.31
CA GLU A 60 -19.01 3.25 -12.45
C GLU A 60 -19.01 2.43 -13.75
N GLY A 61 -17.90 1.75 -14.09
CA GLY A 61 -17.67 1.28 -15.48
C GLY A 61 -17.98 -0.19 -15.76
N GLY A 62 -18.87 -0.81 -14.98
CA GLY A 62 -19.26 -2.21 -15.22
C GLY A 62 -18.10 -3.19 -14.98
N PRO A 63 -18.16 -4.42 -15.53
CA PRO A 63 -17.24 -5.50 -15.15
C PRO A 63 -15.76 -5.13 -15.39
N LEU A 64 -14.92 -5.48 -14.41
CA LEU A 64 -13.47 -5.32 -14.39
C LEU A 64 -12.82 -5.72 -15.72
N PRO A 65 -11.73 -5.08 -16.19
CA PRO A 65 -10.89 -5.65 -17.25
C PRO A 65 -10.21 -6.95 -16.77
N PRO A 66 -9.94 -7.90 -17.68
CA PRO A 66 -9.29 -9.16 -17.31
C PRO A 66 -7.87 -8.92 -16.78
N SER A 67 -7.46 -9.77 -15.83
CA SER A 67 -6.06 -9.78 -15.39
C SER A 67 -5.13 -10.12 -16.56
N ASP A 68 -3.86 -9.68 -16.53
CA ASP A 68 -2.89 -10.02 -17.60
C ASP A 68 -2.78 -11.52 -17.83
N LYS A 69 -2.89 -12.31 -16.76
CA LYS A 69 -2.86 -13.77 -16.81
C LYS A 69 -4.11 -14.34 -17.45
N GLN A 70 -5.28 -13.80 -17.11
CA GLN A 70 -6.55 -14.23 -17.69
C GLN A 70 -6.59 -13.91 -19.19
N LEU A 71 -6.17 -12.71 -19.59
CA LEU A 71 -6.11 -12.32 -21.00
C LEU A 71 -5.06 -13.13 -21.79
N ALA A 72 -3.87 -13.36 -21.21
CA ALA A 72 -2.87 -14.22 -21.83
C ALA A 72 -3.38 -15.66 -22.03
N PHE A 73 -4.13 -16.17 -21.05
CA PHE A 73 -4.74 -17.49 -21.13
C PHE A 73 -5.86 -17.57 -22.17
N ALA A 74 -6.71 -16.54 -22.25
CA ALA A 74 -7.70 -16.42 -23.31
C ALA A 74 -7.04 -16.36 -24.70
N LYS A 75 -5.95 -15.59 -24.85
CA LYS A 75 -5.15 -15.53 -26.09
C LYS A 75 -4.57 -16.89 -26.48
N SER A 76 -4.05 -17.66 -25.52
CA SER A 76 -3.53 -19.00 -25.82
C SER A 76 -4.63 -19.97 -26.28
N LEU A 77 -5.80 -19.93 -25.63
CA LEU A 77 -6.94 -20.77 -26.04
C LEU A 77 -7.46 -20.38 -27.43
N ALA A 78 -7.55 -19.08 -27.72
CA ALA A 78 -7.93 -18.57 -29.03
C ALA A 78 -6.95 -19.03 -30.12
N ALA A 79 -5.64 -18.92 -29.87
CA ALA A 79 -4.61 -19.40 -30.79
C ALA A 79 -4.64 -20.92 -31.02
N GLU A 80 -4.86 -21.71 -29.96
CA GLU A 80 -4.97 -23.18 -30.04
C GLU A 80 -6.21 -23.61 -30.82
N ALA A 81 -7.34 -22.93 -30.61
CA ALA A 81 -8.59 -23.17 -31.32
C ALA A 81 -8.63 -22.58 -32.74
N GLY A 82 -7.63 -21.77 -33.12
CA GLY A 82 -7.61 -21.03 -34.40
C GLY A 82 -8.71 -19.97 -34.50
N LEU A 83 -9.12 -19.40 -33.37
CA LEU A 83 -10.17 -18.39 -33.25
C LEU A 83 -9.59 -17.03 -32.88
N GLU A 84 -10.29 -15.95 -33.23
CA GLU A 84 -10.00 -14.61 -32.71
C GLU A 84 -10.69 -14.39 -31.35
N LEU A 85 -10.12 -13.52 -30.54
CA LEU A 85 -10.75 -13.12 -29.27
C LEU A 85 -12.03 -12.32 -29.56
N PRO A 86 -13.12 -12.53 -28.80
CA PRO A 86 -14.34 -11.73 -28.93
C PRO A 86 -14.09 -10.24 -28.67
N ASP A 87 -14.85 -9.39 -29.36
CA ASP A 87 -14.79 -7.93 -29.16
C ASP A 87 -15.04 -7.57 -27.69
N GLY A 88 -14.12 -6.79 -27.12
CA GLY A 88 -14.16 -6.37 -25.72
C GLY A 88 -13.68 -7.42 -24.70
N ALA A 89 -13.21 -8.60 -25.13
CA ALA A 89 -12.63 -9.61 -24.23
C ALA A 89 -11.30 -9.16 -23.58
N ASP A 90 -10.67 -8.10 -24.08
CA ASP A 90 -9.49 -7.44 -23.51
C ASP A 90 -9.83 -6.30 -22.55
N LEU A 91 -11.05 -5.77 -22.63
CA LEU A 91 -11.56 -4.67 -21.81
C LEU A 91 -12.52 -5.14 -20.70
N ASN A 92 -13.09 -6.34 -20.84
CA ASN A 92 -14.10 -6.89 -19.94
C ASN A 92 -13.75 -8.32 -19.52
N SER A 93 -13.47 -8.50 -18.23
CA SER A 93 -13.13 -9.77 -17.58
C SER A 93 -14.25 -10.78 -17.65
N ARG A 94 -15.51 -10.33 -17.67
CA ARG A 94 -16.66 -11.21 -17.81
C ARG A 94 -16.72 -11.76 -19.23
N THR A 95 -16.56 -10.93 -20.26
CA THR A 95 -16.45 -11.38 -21.66
C THR A 95 -15.25 -12.30 -21.85
N CYS A 96 -14.11 -11.98 -21.22
CA CYS A 96 -12.92 -12.82 -21.22
C CYS A 96 -13.16 -14.18 -20.53
N SER A 97 -13.81 -14.18 -19.36
CA SER A 97 -14.19 -15.40 -18.63
C SER A 97 -15.18 -16.23 -19.43
N GLU A 98 -16.24 -15.63 -19.97
CA GLU A 98 -17.25 -16.34 -20.78
C GLU A 98 -16.62 -16.98 -22.02
N PHE A 99 -15.66 -16.30 -22.67
CA PHE A 99 -14.87 -16.90 -23.73
C PHE A 99 -14.03 -18.08 -23.24
N ILE A 100 -13.27 -17.90 -22.15
CA ILE A 100 -12.48 -18.98 -21.54
C ILE A 100 -13.38 -20.18 -21.19
N ASP A 101 -14.52 -19.95 -20.57
CA ASP A 101 -15.48 -20.97 -20.14
C ASP A 101 -16.11 -21.69 -21.34
N THR A 102 -16.39 -20.97 -22.42
CA THR A 102 -16.89 -21.54 -23.68
C THR A 102 -15.84 -22.39 -24.38
N GLN A 103 -14.59 -21.91 -24.47
CA GLN A 103 -13.50 -22.63 -25.12
C GLN A 103 -13.02 -23.83 -24.31
N THR A 104 -13.03 -23.71 -23.00
CA THR A 104 -12.78 -24.84 -22.11
C THR A 104 -13.98 -25.77 -22.06
N GLY A 105 -15.17 -25.33 -22.45
CA GLY A 105 -16.40 -26.13 -22.49
C GLY A 105 -16.79 -26.67 -21.11
N GLY A 106 -16.44 -25.93 -20.04
CA GLY A 106 -16.53 -26.43 -18.67
C GLY A 106 -15.57 -27.58 -18.34
N ARG A 107 -14.58 -27.89 -19.20
CA ARG A 107 -13.49 -28.80 -18.83
C ARG A 107 -12.71 -28.17 -17.69
N GLU A 108 -12.58 -28.90 -16.59
CA GLU A 108 -11.76 -28.46 -15.48
C GLU A 108 -10.34 -28.20 -15.98
N LEU A 109 -9.90 -26.95 -15.85
CA LEU A 109 -8.53 -26.58 -16.16
C LEU A 109 -7.58 -27.33 -15.21
N GLY A 110 -6.44 -27.75 -15.78
CA GLY A 110 -5.37 -28.33 -14.98
C GLY A 110 -4.96 -27.40 -13.82
N PRO A 111 -4.43 -27.98 -12.72
CA PRO A 111 -4.02 -27.19 -11.57
C PRO A 111 -2.97 -26.13 -11.93
N SER A 112 -3.03 -24.96 -11.29
CA SER A 112 -2.05 -23.91 -11.55
C SER A 112 -0.66 -24.29 -11.04
N GLU A 113 0.41 -23.76 -11.64
CA GLU A 113 1.79 -23.99 -11.18
C GLU A 113 1.97 -23.71 -9.68
N LYS A 114 1.27 -22.70 -9.14
CA LYS A 114 1.30 -22.38 -7.71
C LYS A 114 0.59 -23.44 -6.86
N GLN A 115 -0.56 -23.96 -7.31
CA GLN A 115 -1.24 -25.05 -6.61
C GLN A 115 -0.39 -26.33 -6.65
N ILE A 116 0.23 -26.63 -7.79
CA ILE A 116 1.14 -27.78 -7.93
C ILE A 116 2.32 -27.63 -6.98
N ALA A 117 3.05 -26.52 -7.04
CA ALA A 117 4.21 -26.29 -6.16
C ALA A 117 3.84 -26.32 -4.66
N PHE A 118 2.64 -25.86 -4.30
CA PHE A 118 2.16 -25.93 -2.92
C PHE A 118 1.77 -27.34 -2.51
N ALA A 119 1.03 -28.07 -3.36
CA ALA A 119 0.67 -29.46 -3.14
C ALA A 119 1.91 -30.37 -3.05
N GLU A 120 2.91 -30.15 -3.91
CA GLU A 120 4.18 -30.88 -3.89
C GLU A 120 4.93 -30.66 -2.57
N ARG A 121 5.06 -29.41 -2.09
CA ARG A 121 5.67 -29.13 -0.79
C ARG A 121 4.94 -29.80 0.36
N LEU A 122 3.61 -29.76 0.33
CA LEU A 122 2.78 -30.36 1.37
C LEU A 122 2.87 -31.90 1.35
N ALA A 123 2.93 -32.48 0.15
CA ALA A 123 3.09 -33.92 -0.05
C ALA A 123 4.49 -34.38 0.37
N GLU A 124 5.55 -33.65 0.00
CA GLU A 124 6.94 -33.89 0.42
C GLU A 124 7.06 -33.88 1.95
N ARG A 125 6.46 -32.88 2.61
CA ARG A 125 6.41 -32.82 4.08
C ARG A 125 5.73 -34.03 4.70
N ALA A 126 4.62 -34.47 4.10
CA ALA A 126 3.88 -35.65 4.52
C ALA A 126 4.58 -36.98 4.14
N GLY A 127 5.66 -36.95 3.37
CA GLY A 127 6.32 -38.14 2.83
C GLY A 127 5.48 -38.90 1.80
N VAL A 128 4.54 -38.22 1.12
CA VAL A 128 3.61 -38.80 0.14
C VAL A 128 3.83 -38.14 -1.22
N ALA A 129 3.58 -38.85 -2.32
CA ALA A 129 3.58 -38.25 -3.65
C ALA A 129 2.20 -37.62 -3.96
N VAL A 130 2.19 -36.49 -4.68
CA VAL A 130 0.92 -35.95 -5.22
C VAL A 130 0.34 -36.98 -6.19
N PRO A 131 -0.86 -37.53 -5.93
CA PRO A 131 -1.40 -38.58 -6.77
C PRO A 131 -1.74 -38.04 -8.16
N PRO A 132 -1.54 -38.81 -9.25
CA PRO A 132 -1.86 -38.36 -10.61
C PRO A 132 -3.32 -37.92 -10.78
N SER A 133 -4.23 -38.52 -9.99
CA SER A 133 -5.62 -38.12 -9.94
C SER A 133 -5.81 -36.70 -9.39
N ALA A 134 -4.98 -36.23 -8.47
CA ALA A 134 -5.05 -34.85 -7.98
C ALA A 134 -4.51 -33.84 -9.00
N LEU A 135 -3.59 -34.24 -9.87
CA LEU A 135 -3.08 -33.40 -10.96
C LEU A 135 -4.06 -33.28 -12.14
N SER A 136 -5.15 -34.05 -12.13
CA SER A 136 -6.13 -34.06 -13.24
C SER A 136 -6.95 -32.77 -13.30
N SER A 137 -7.14 -32.06 -12.18
CA SER A 137 -7.88 -30.79 -12.15
C SER A 137 -7.52 -29.91 -10.96
N ARG A 138 -7.84 -28.61 -11.06
CA ARG A 138 -7.72 -27.65 -9.95
C ARG A 138 -8.50 -28.09 -8.71
N THR A 139 -9.71 -28.61 -8.90
CA THR A 139 -10.59 -29.06 -7.82
C THR A 139 -9.96 -30.25 -7.12
N ALA A 140 -9.57 -31.28 -7.88
CA ALA A 140 -8.93 -32.47 -7.33
C ALA A 140 -7.62 -32.17 -6.59
N LEU A 141 -6.82 -31.20 -7.07
CA LEU A 141 -5.62 -30.78 -6.36
C LEU A 141 -5.91 -29.98 -5.10
N SER A 142 -6.95 -29.14 -5.11
CA SER A 142 -7.36 -28.36 -3.94
C SER A 142 -7.93 -29.28 -2.85
N GLU A 143 -8.75 -30.25 -3.20
CA GLU A 143 -9.23 -31.29 -2.27
C GLU A 143 -8.07 -32.09 -1.67
N PHE A 144 -7.05 -32.43 -2.48
CA PHE A 144 -5.83 -33.05 -1.97
C PHE A 144 -5.11 -32.13 -0.98
N ILE A 145 -4.92 -30.84 -1.32
CA ILE A 145 -4.28 -29.86 -0.43
C ILE A 145 -5.05 -29.73 0.89
N ASP A 146 -6.37 -29.57 0.84
CA ASP A 146 -7.22 -29.38 2.02
C ASP A 146 -7.23 -30.62 2.91
N SER A 147 -7.35 -31.82 2.30
CA SER A 147 -7.26 -33.08 3.04
C SER A 147 -5.89 -33.25 3.71
N ARG A 148 -4.81 -32.85 3.03
CA ARG A 148 -3.47 -32.89 3.61
C ARG A 148 -3.34 -31.90 4.76
N LEU A 149 -3.78 -30.65 4.61
CA LEU A 149 -3.76 -29.64 5.68
C LEU A 149 -4.57 -30.09 6.91
N GLN A 150 -5.70 -30.77 6.70
CA GLN A 150 -6.49 -31.35 7.80
C GLN A 150 -5.75 -32.49 8.53
N GLN A 151 -4.96 -33.30 7.83
CA GLN A 151 -4.23 -34.42 8.42
C GLN A 151 -2.91 -34.01 9.07
N GLU A 152 -2.20 -33.07 8.45
CA GLU A 152 -0.86 -32.61 8.82
C GLU A 152 -0.88 -31.48 9.88
N GLY A 153 -2.05 -30.87 10.10
CA GLY A 153 -2.18 -29.71 10.97
C GLY A 153 -1.66 -28.41 10.34
N PRO A 154 -1.68 -27.29 11.10
CA PRO A 154 -1.24 -26.00 10.60
C PRO A 154 0.22 -26.04 10.13
N LEU A 155 0.48 -25.34 9.02
CA LEU A 155 1.83 -25.16 8.51
C LEU A 155 2.67 -24.36 9.50
N PRO A 156 3.99 -24.63 9.60
CA PRO A 156 4.87 -23.82 10.39
C PRO A 156 4.92 -22.39 9.83
N PRO A 157 5.36 -21.43 10.65
CA PRO A 157 5.56 -20.06 10.20
C PRO A 157 6.49 -19.99 8.99
N SER A 158 6.22 -19.01 8.12
CA SER A 158 7.02 -18.84 6.90
C SER A 158 8.46 -18.48 7.23
N ALA A 159 9.42 -18.80 6.35
CA ALA A 159 10.82 -18.44 6.53
C ALA A 159 11.00 -16.93 6.85
N LYS A 160 10.28 -16.05 6.15
CA LYS A 160 10.34 -14.61 6.40
C LYS A 160 9.80 -14.21 7.77
N GLN A 161 8.74 -14.89 8.22
CA GLN A 161 8.15 -14.64 9.53
C GLN A 161 9.11 -15.10 10.63
N LEU A 162 9.73 -16.27 10.47
CA LEU A 162 10.75 -16.78 11.38
C LEU A 162 12.01 -15.93 11.42
N ASP A 163 12.55 -15.57 10.26
CA ASP A 163 13.72 -14.68 10.18
C ASP A 163 13.46 -13.35 10.91
N PHE A 164 12.24 -12.82 10.76
CA PHE A 164 11.86 -11.58 11.44
C PHE A 164 11.72 -11.77 12.95
N ALA A 165 11.04 -12.82 13.40
CA ALA A 165 10.93 -13.16 14.81
C ALA A 165 12.32 -13.42 15.45
N GLU A 166 13.20 -14.16 14.78
CA GLU A 166 14.58 -14.40 15.25
C GLU A 166 15.39 -13.11 15.33
N SER A 167 15.22 -12.19 14.37
CA SER A 167 15.89 -10.89 14.41
C SER A 167 15.45 -10.05 15.61
N LEU A 168 14.15 -10.03 15.91
CA LEU A 168 13.59 -9.32 17.07
C LEU A 168 14.06 -9.96 18.37
N ALA A 169 14.02 -11.28 18.48
CA ALA A 169 14.50 -12.04 19.63
C ALA A 169 15.98 -11.72 19.92
N LYS A 170 16.83 -11.75 18.88
CA LYS A 170 18.25 -11.42 18.98
C LYS A 170 18.50 -9.97 19.43
N VAL A 171 17.76 -9.01 18.86
CA VAL A 171 17.87 -7.59 19.24
C VAL A 171 17.52 -7.39 20.71
N GLN A 172 16.46 -8.06 21.16
CA GLN A 172 15.97 -7.96 22.53
C GLN A 172 16.75 -8.83 23.53
N GLY A 173 17.71 -9.64 23.05
CA GLY A 173 18.46 -10.58 23.89
C GLY A 173 17.57 -11.65 24.52
N ARG A 174 16.49 -12.04 23.84
CA ARG A 174 15.51 -13.05 24.27
C ARG A 174 15.56 -14.25 23.34
N ASP A 175 15.17 -15.40 23.85
CA ASP A 175 14.90 -16.57 23.02
C ASP A 175 13.47 -16.51 22.46
N LEU A 176 13.29 -17.14 21.31
CA LEU A 176 11.95 -17.40 20.77
C LEU A 176 11.15 -18.28 21.76
N PRO A 177 9.85 -18.02 21.95
CA PRO A 177 9.02 -18.85 22.79
C PRO A 177 8.97 -20.30 22.26
N ALA A 178 8.86 -21.26 23.18
CA ALA A 178 8.72 -22.67 22.81
C ALA A 178 7.48 -22.86 21.92
N GLY A 179 7.65 -23.55 20.78
CA GLY A 179 6.58 -23.74 19.80
C GLY A 179 6.49 -22.63 18.75
N ALA A 180 7.22 -21.52 18.87
CA ALA A 180 7.15 -20.44 17.88
C ALA A 180 7.81 -20.79 16.52
N ARG A 181 8.61 -21.85 16.46
CA ARG A 181 9.17 -22.36 15.20
C ARG A 181 8.21 -23.29 14.47
N GLU A 182 7.21 -23.79 15.17
CA GLU A 182 6.26 -24.79 14.72
C GLU A 182 4.85 -24.22 14.54
N ASP A 183 4.47 -23.23 15.35
CA ASP A 183 3.15 -22.59 15.33
C ASP A 183 3.23 -21.14 14.79
N PRO A 184 2.61 -20.87 13.63
CA PRO A 184 2.64 -19.55 13.02
C PRO A 184 1.93 -18.49 13.86
N LYS A 185 0.94 -18.86 14.68
CA LYS A 185 0.23 -17.94 15.56
C LYS A 185 1.11 -17.51 16.73
N LEU A 186 1.82 -18.46 17.35
CA LEU A 186 2.79 -18.14 18.42
C LEU A 186 3.94 -17.27 17.90
N CYS A 187 4.41 -17.54 16.68
CA CYS A 187 5.42 -16.71 16.02
C CYS A 187 4.93 -15.27 15.77
N SER A 188 3.69 -15.10 15.26
CA SER A 188 3.07 -13.79 15.10
C SER A 188 2.89 -13.06 16.43
N GLN A 189 2.35 -13.73 17.45
CA GLN A 189 2.16 -13.13 18.78
C GLN A 189 3.47 -12.62 19.36
N PHE A 190 4.54 -13.41 19.24
CA PHE A 190 5.88 -12.98 19.65
C PHE A 190 6.35 -11.73 18.89
N ILE A 191 6.13 -11.67 17.57
CA ILE A 191 6.48 -10.50 16.76
C ILE A 191 5.72 -9.27 17.27
N ASP A 192 4.41 -9.38 17.49
CA ASP A 192 3.56 -8.26 17.91
C ASP A 192 3.96 -7.76 19.31
N GLU A 193 4.20 -8.66 20.25
CA GLU A 193 4.72 -8.32 21.59
C GLU A 193 6.11 -7.67 21.50
N SER A 194 6.98 -8.21 20.63
CA SER A 194 8.32 -7.67 20.39
C SER A 194 8.27 -6.25 19.86
N LEU A 195 7.38 -5.98 18.90
CA LEU A 195 7.18 -4.64 18.35
C LEU A 195 6.62 -3.67 19.41
N ALA A 196 5.72 -4.14 20.28
CA ALA A 196 5.14 -3.32 21.35
C ALA A 196 6.16 -2.93 22.44
N MET A 197 7.20 -3.73 22.65
CA MET A 197 8.29 -3.43 23.61
C MET A 197 9.34 -2.45 23.06
N GLY A 198 9.29 -2.12 21.77
CA GLY A 198 10.30 -1.29 21.09
C GLY A 198 11.56 -2.07 20.73
N GLY A 199 12.35 -1.52 19.80
CA GLY A 199 13.59 -2.15 19.30
C GLY A 199 13.41 -2.87 17.97
N LEU A 200 12.94 -2.17 16.95
CA LEU A 200 12.98 -2.68 15.57
C LEU A 200 14.44 -2.81 15.12
N PRO A 201 14.87 -3.98 14.62
CA PRO A 201 16.18 -4.10 13.99
C PRO A 201 16.29 -3.13 12.81
N PRO A 202 17.44 -2.50 12.62
CA PRO A 202 17.67 -1.69 11.43
C PRO A 202 17.61 -2.57 10.18
N THR A 203 17.03 -2.03 9.11
CA THR A 203 16.98 -2.76 7.84
C THR A 203 18.40 -2.98 7.29
N PRO A 204 18.62 -4.04 6.47
CA PRO A 204 19.93 -4.27 5.85
C PRO A 204 20.45 -3.05 5.06
N ARG A 205 19.54 -2.27 4.48
CA ARG A 205 19.89 -1.03 3.76
C ARG A 205 20.34 0.08 4.71
N GLN A 206 19.68 0.25 5.86
CA GLN A 206 20.09 1.23 6.87
C GLN A 206 21.48 0.88 7.41
N VAL A 207 21.73 -0.38 7.78
CA VAL A 207 23.04 -0.83 8.27
C VAL A 207 24.12 -0.60 7.22
N ALA A 208 23.91 -1.04 5.97
CA ALA A 208 24.88 -0.85 4.90
C ALA A 208 25.20 0.64 4.66
N PHE A 209 24.20 1.51 4.81
CA PHE A 209 24.39 2.95 4.66
C PHE A 209 25.16 3.56 5.85
N ALA A 210 24.85 3.15 7.08
CA ALA A 210 25.60 3.53 8.27
C ALA A 210 27.07 3.11 8.17
N GLU A 211 27.35 1.89 7.72
CA GLU A 211 28.71 1.37 7.51
C GLU A 211 29.47 2.13 6.42
N ALA A 212 28.79 2.50 5.33
CA ALA A 212 29.39 3.30 4.28
C ALA A 212 29.79 4.70 4.79
N LEU A 213 28.91 5.36 5.55
CA LEU A 213 29.19 6.65 6.18
C LEU A 213 30.34 6.55 7.19
N ALA A 214 30.32 5.52 8.04
CA ALA A 214 31.36 5.28 9.04
C ALA A 214 32.73 5.05 8.39
N ARG A 215 32.78 4.26 7.32
CA ARG A 215 34.00 4.05 6.51
C ARG A 215 34.49 5.35 5.88
N ALA A 216 33.59 6.15 5.32
CA ALA A 216 33.94 7.44 4.72
C ALA A 216 34.44 8.46 5.75
N GLY A 217 33.91 8.42 6.98
CA GLY A 217 34.33 9.27 8.09
C GLY A 217 35.49 8.74 8.93
N GLY A 218 35.94 7.51 8.71
CA GLY A 218 36.95 6.85 9.55
C GLY A 218 36.50 6.61 10.99
N VAL A 219 35.19 6.46 11.21
CA VAL A 219 34.57 6.22 12.53
C VAL A 219 34.16 4.75 12.62
N GLU A 220 34.30 4.14 13.80
CA GLU A 220 33.77 2.80 14.04
C GLU A 220 32.25 2.84 14.24
N VAL A 221 31.55 1.83 13.71
CA VAL A 221 30.10 1.72 13.89
C VAL A 221 29.81 1.19 15.31
N PRO A 222 29.12 1.96 16.17
CA PRO A 222 28.77 1.50 17.52
C PRO A 222 27.88 0.26 17.47
N GLU A 223 28.04 -0.67 18.42
CA GLU A 223 27.29 -1.94 18.45
C GLU A 223 25.76 -1.73 18.46
N GLY A 224 25.29 -0.63 19.07
CA GLY A 224 23.87 -0.26 19.10
C GLY A 224 23.25 -0.03 17.72
N VAL A 225 24.04 0.39 16.72
CA VAL A 225 23.59 0.65 15.34
C VAL A 225 23.13 -0.63 14.63
N TYR A 226 23.61 -1.80 15.07
CA TYR A 226 23.20 -3.09 14.52
C TYR A 226 21.96 -3.67 15.19
N LYS A 227 21.58 -3.13 16.35
CA LYS A 227 20.51 -3.69 17.19
C LYS A 227 19.24 -2.85 17.10
N ASP A 228 19.37 -1.54 17.00
CA ASP A 228 18.20 -0.65 17.03
C ASP A 228 18.16 0.29 15.82
N SER A 229 17.02 0.30 15.13
CA SER A 229 16.79 1.12 13.94
C SER A 229 16.78 2.63 14.23
N THR A 230 16.41 3.04 15.44
CA THR A 230 16.45 4.44 15.88
C THR A 230 17.91 4.85 16.10
N ALA A 231 18.68 4.07 16.85
CA ALA A 231 20.11 4.26 17.05
C ALA A 231 20.88 4.26 15.72
N CYS A 232 20.50 3.40 14.77
CA CYS A 232 21.05 3.39 13.43
C CYS A 232 20.74 4.68 12.67
N SER A 233 19.49 5.15 12.70
CA SER A 233 19.07 6.41 12.07
C SER A 233 19.79 7.62 12.69
N GLU A 234 19.84 7.72 14.01
CA GLU A 234 20.55 8.79 14.72
C GLU A 234 22.05 8.81 14.39
N PHE A 235 22.68 7.64 14.31
CA PHE A 235 24.08 7.53 13.92
C PHE A 235 24.30 7.98 12.47
N ILE A 236 23.43 7.56 11.56
CA ILE A 236 23.44 8.00 10.16
C ILE A 236 23.34 9.53 10.07
N ASP A 237 22.39 10.14 10.79
CA ASP A 237 22.16 11.57 10.72
C ASP A 237 23.34 12.37 11.32
N ARG A 238 23.90 11.94 12.45
CA ARG A 238 25.14 12.52 13.00
C ARG A 238 26.30 12.49 12.00
N LEU A 239 26.46 11.41 11.25
CA LEU A 239 27.54 11.30 10.25
C LEU A 239 27.26 12.08 8.96
N LYS A 240 25.99 12.26 8.57
CA LYS A 240 25.64 13.15 7.44
C LYS A 240 25.99 14.60 7.74
N ASP A 241 25.81 15.02 8.98
CA ASP A 241 26.03 16.40 9.42
C ASP A 241 27.52 16.67 9.74
N ALA A 242 28.34 15.63 9.87
CA ALA A 242 29.77 15.78 10.12
C ALA A 242 30.52 16.34 8.90
N GLU A 243 31.29 17.41 9.12
CA GLU A 243 32.12 18.00 8.07
C GLU A 243 33.21 17.01 7.59
N GLY A 244 33.28 16.81 6.27
CA GLY A 244 34.31 15.99 5.63
C GLY A 244 33.90 14.56 5.27
N ILE A 245 32.77 14.04 5.77
CA ILE A 245 32.24 12.75 5.34
C ILE A 245 31.55 12.93 3.99
N ARG A 246 32.13 12.34 2.93
CA ARG A 246 31.60 12.41 1.56
C ARG A 246 31.45 11.02 0.99
N LEU A 247 30.22 10.68 0.66
CA LEU A 247 29.91 9.46 -0.09
C LEU A 247 29.87 9.76 -1.58
N PRO A 248 30.24 8.80 -2.43
CA PRO A 248 29.97 8.91 -3.85
C PRO A 248 28.45 9.00 -4.08
N PRO A 249 28.02 9.73 -5.12
CA PRO A 249 26.62 9.82 -5.50
C PRO A 249 26.05 8.46 -5.89
N SER A 250 24.76 8.25 -5.60
CA SER A 250 24.06 7.06 -6.06
C SER A 250 23.91 7.06 -7.58
N GLN A 251 23.78 5.87 -8.18
CA GLN A 251 23.57 5.72 -9.62
C GLN A 251 22.40 6.56 -10.14
N LYS A 252 21.28 6.58 -9.39
CA LYS A 252 20.10 7.40 -9.72
C LYS A 252 20.37 8.90 -9.70
N GLN A 253 21.18 9.38 -8.74
CA GLN A 253 21.57 10.79 -8.71
C GLN A 253 22.44 11.15 -9.92
N VAL A 254 23.37 10.26 -10.31
CA VAL A 254 24.22 10.48 -11.48
C VAL A 254 23.39 10.52 -12.76
N GLU A 255 22.48 9.57 -12.97
CA GLU A 255 21.59 9.52 -14.15
C GLU A 255 20.74 10.79 -14.26
N PHE A 256 20.17 11.25 -13.15
CA PHE A 256 19.37 12.46 -13.13
C PHE A 256 20.19 13.73 -13.35
N ALA A 257 21.40 13.81 -12.78
CA ALA A 257 22.34 14.88 -13.10
C ALA A 257 22.73 14.86 -14.59
N GLN A 258 22.90 13.69 -15.19
CA GLN A 258 23.24 13.55 -16.62
C GLN A 258 22.09 14.04 -17.52
N SER A 259 20.84 13.70 -17.21
CA SER A 259 19.70 14.21 -17.98
C SER A 259 19.61 15.74 -17.90
N LEU A 260 19.76 16.32 -16.71
CA LEU A 260 19.76 17.77 -16.52
C LEU A 260 20.96 18.46 -17.19
N ALA A 261 22.13 17.82 -17.15
CA ALA A 261 23.34 18.31 -17.81
C ALA A 261 23.16 18.45 -19.32
N ILE A 262 22.54 17.45 -19.96
CA ILE A 262 22.18 17.48 -21.39
C ILE A 262 21.19 18.61 -21.67
N GLU A 263 20.15 18.73 -20.85
CA GLU A 263 19.08 19.72 -21.01
C GLU A 263 19.59 21.17 -20.87
N VAL A 264 20.46 21.44 -19.90
CA VAL A 264 21.07 22.76 -19.68
C VAL A 264 22.29 23.00 -20.59
N GLY A 265 22.78 21.98 -21.29
CA GLY A 265 24.00 22.06 -22.11
C GLY A 265 25.28 22.24 -21.28
N LYS A 266 25.28 21.83 -20.01
CA LYS A 266 26.44 21.89 -19.10
C LYS A 266 27.04 20.50 -18.92
N SER A 267 28.35 20.40 -18.68
CA SER A 267 28.97 19.14 -18.28
C SER A 267 28.97 19.00 -16.75
N ILE A 268 28.79 17.77 -16.25
CA ILE A 268 28.89 17.50 -14.82
C ILE A 268 30.37 17.63 -14.41
N PRO A 269 30.71 18.46 -13.41
CA PRO A 269 32.08 18.54 -12.90
C PRO A 269 32.57 17.18 -12.41
N LYS A 270 33.81 16.80 -12.74
CA LYS A 270 34.37 15.49 -12.35
C LYS A 270 34.41 15.28 -10.83
N GLU A 271 34.55 16.34 -10.05
CA GLU A 271 34.54 16.26 -8.59
C GLU A 271 33.12 16.00 -8.04
N SER A 272 32.06 16.42 -8.74
CA SER A 272 30.67 16.09 -8.39
C SER A 272 30.37 14.59 -8.50
N LEU A 273 31.12 13.85 -9.32
CA LEU A 273 30.95 12.40 -9.43
C LEU A 273 31.54 11.61 -8.25
N LYS A 274 32.28 12.28 -7.36
CA LYS A 274 32.89 11.66 -6.17
C LYS A 274 32.17 12.04 -4.87
N ASP A 275 31.27 13.02 -4.94
CA ASP A 275 30.64 13.63 -3.77
C ASP A 275 29.15 13.83 -4.04
N SER A 276 28.32 13.10 -3.30
CA SER A 276 26.87 13.15 -3.41
C SER A 276 26.28 14.53 -3.08
N ALA A 277 26.93 15.32 -2.23
CA ALA A 277 26.50 16.69 -1.94
C ALA A 277 26.84 17.62 -3.11
N LEU A 278 28.01 17.45 -3.74
CA LEU A 278 28.37 18.24 -4.93
C LEU A 278 27.51 17.88 -6.16
N ILE A 279 27.08 16.63 -6.31
CA ILE A 279 26.13 16.28 -7.38
C ILE A 279 24.75 16.86 -7.11
N SER A 280 24.28 16.85 -5.85
CA SER A 280 23.00 17.47 -5.48
C SER A 280 23.01 18.98 -5.75
N LYS A 281 24.09 19.68 -5.38
CA LYS A 281 24.26 21.11 -5.70
C LYS A 281 24.21 21.38 -7.20
N PHE A 282 24.91 20.56 -8.00
CA PHE A 282 24.84 20.66 -9.46
C PHE A 282 23.41 20.45 -9.98
N ILE A 283 22.69 19.45 -9.45
CA ILE A 283 21.29 19.19 -9.81
C ILE A 283 20.42 20.40 -9.49
N ASP A 284 20.59 21.04 -8.34
CA ASP A 284 19.79 22.18 -7.92
C ASP A 284 20.08 23.43 -8.79
N GLU A 285 21.35 23.70 -9.09
CA GLU A 285 21.75 24.77 -10.03
C GLU A 285 21.25 24.52 -11.46
N ALA A 286 21.29 23.26 -11.91
CA ALA A 286 20.78 22.88 -13.22
C ALA A 286 19.26 23.04 -13.27
N LYS A 287 18.53 22.56 -12.25
CA LYS A 287 17.06 22.76 -12.15
C LYS A 287 16.65 24.21 -12.17
N ALA A 288 17.42 25.10 -11.53
CA ALA A 288 17.15 26.54 -11.54
C ALA A 288 17.33 27.17 -12.94
N SER A 289 18.12 26.53 -13.80
CA SER A 289 18.40 26.98 -15.17
C SER A 289 17.41 26.42 -16.21
N VAL A 290 16.61 25.42 -15.85
CA VAL A 290 15.60 24.81 -16.71
C VAL A 290 14.23 25.39 -16.36
N PRO A 291 13.35 25.65 -17.34
CA PRO A 291 11.96 25.97 -17.04
C PRO A 291 11.29 24.88 -16.18
N PRO A 292 10.18 25.20 -15.49
CA PRO A 292 9.38 24.18 -14.83
C PRO A 292 8.96 23.12 -15.84
N SER A 293 8.93 21.85 -15.42
CA SER A 293 8.49 20.79 -16.34
C SER A 293 7.04 21.03 -16.74
N GLU A 294 6.64 20.54 -17.92
CA GLU A 294 5.25 20.63 -18.40
C GLU A 294 4.24 20.20 -17.33
N LYS A 295 4.50 19.07 -16.65
CA LYS A 295 3.70 18.60 -15.50
C LYS A 295 3.61 19.57 -14.33
N GLN A 296 4.67 20.33 -14.04
CA GLN A 296 4.65 21.33 -12.97
C GLN A 296 3.79 22.52 -13.41
N LEU A 297 3.90 22.96 -14.66
CA LEU A 297 3.08 24.05 -15.20
C LEU A 297 1.60 23.71 -15.25
N GLU A 298 1.26 22.50 -15.71
CA GLU A 298 -0.12 22.01 -15.71
C GLU A 298 -0.71 22.00 -14.29
N TYR A 299 0.06 21.51 -13.32
CA TYR A 299 -0.41 21.45 -11.94
C TYR A 299 -0.57 22.84 -11.32
N ALA A 300 0.39 23.73 -11.54
CA ALA A 300 0.28 25.12 -11.11
C ALA A 300 -0.90 25.83 -11.78
N ALA A 301 -1.17 25.59 -13.07
CA ALA A 301 -2.32 26.15 -13.79
C ALA A 301 -3.65 25.71 -13.18
N LYS A 302 -3.78 24.42 -12.83
CA LYS A 302 -4.98 23.90 -12.15
C LYS A 302 -5.20 24.51 -10.77
N LEU A 303 -4.13 24.64 -9.98
CA LEU A 303 -4.21 25.30 -8.67
C LEU A 303 -4.63 26.77 -8.81
N ALA A 304 -4.12 27.45 -9.85
CA ALA A 304 -4.50 28.82 -10.16
C ALA A 304 -5.98 28.93 -10.56
N GLU A 305 -6.47 28.02 -11.41
CA GLU A 305 -7.88 27.92 -11.81
C GLU A 305 -8.80 27.67 -10.62
N GLY A 306 -8.48 26.69 -9.78
CA GLY A 306 -9.25 26.38 -8.56
C GLY A 306 -9.27 27.53 -7.54
N ALA A 307 -8.22 28.34 -7.50
CA ALA A 307 -8.16 29.55 -6.68
C ALA A 307 -8.73 30.80 -7.39
N GLY A 308 -9.22 30.69 -8.62
CA GLY A 308 -9.78 31.80 -9.39
C GLY A 308 -8.76 32.88 -9.80
N ILE A 309 -7.47 32.53 -9.84
CA ILE A 309 -6.38 33.46 -10.19
C ILE A 309 -5.74 33.05 -11.53
N GLN A 310 -5.20 34.04 -12.26
CA GLN A 310 -4.41 33.74 -13.46
C GLN A 310 -3.00 33.31 -13.06
N LEU A 311 -2.50 32.23 -13.67
CA LEU A 311 -1.15 31.74 -13.41
C LEU A 311 -0.10 32.80 -13.77
N PRO A 312 0.69 33.30 -12.80
CA PRO A 312 1.71 34.30 -13.06
C PRO A 312 2.77 33.86 -14.09
N GLU A 313 3.27 34.79 -14.91
CA GLU A 313 4.28 34.50 -15.95
C GLU A 313 5.64 34.06 -15.39
N ASP A 314 5.99 34.51 -14.18
CA ASP A 314 7.21 34.07 -13.50
C ASP A 314 7.11 32.61 -13.03
N VAL A 315 5.91 32.14 -12.66
CA VAL A 315 5.63 30.71 -12.41
C VAL A 315 5.78 29.88 -13.69
N ARG A 316 5.46 30.46 -14.86
CA ARG A 316 5.60 29.76 -16.15
C ARG A 316 7.04 29.54 -16.58
N THR A 317 7.93 30.44 -16.18
CA THR A 317 9.29 30.51 -16.69
C THR A 317 10.34 30.10 -15.67
N ASN A 318 10.02 30.15 -14.37
CA ASN A 318 10.94 29.82 -13.29
C ASN A 318 10.45 28.60 -12.50
N ARG A 319 11.23 27.50 -12.56
CA ARG A 319 10.93 26.23 -11.90
C ARG A 319 10.76 26.33 -10.40
N GLU A 320 11.55 27.18 -9.75
CA GLU A 320 11.49 27.40 -8.31
C GLU A 320 10.23 28.18 -7.93
N LYS A 321 9.90 29.23 -8.69
CA LYS A 321 8.64 29.99 -8.51
C LYS A 321 7.42 29.10 -8.73
N CYS A 322 7.48 28.18 -9.70
CA CYS A 322 6.44 27.20 -9.92
C CYS A 322 6.27 26.24 -8.75
N SER A 323 7.36 25.72 -8.19
CA SER A 323 7.28 24.87 -6.99
C SER A 323 6.71 25.63 -5.80
N GLN A 324 7.17 26.85 -5.54
CA GLN A 324 6.69 27.68 -4.44
C GLN A 324 5.19 28.02 -4.59
N PHE A 325 4.75 28.32 -5.81
CA PHE A 325 3.35 28.54 -6.11
C PHE A 325 2.52 27.27 -5.84
N ILE A 326 3.00 26.12 -6.32
CA ILE A 326 2.35 24.84 -6.07
C ILE A 326 2.23 24.57 -4.57
N ASP A 327 3.29 24.71 -3.80
CA ASP A 327 3.30 24.40 -2.37
C ASP A 327 2.37 25.33 -1.58
N ALA A 328 2.35 26.62 -1.92
CA ALA A 328 1.45 27.59 -1.30
C ALA A 328 -0.01 27.32 -1.62
N TYR A 329 -0.33 27.06 -2.90
CA TYR A 329 -1.72 26.91 -3.33
C TYR A 329 -2.29 25.53 -3.07
N ALA A 330 -1.46 24.47 -3.06
CA ALA A 330 -1.88 23.13 -2.67
C ALA A 330 -2.37 23.05 -1.21
N GLN A 331 -1.89 23.95 -0.35
CA GLN A 331 -2.37 24.06 1.04
C GLN A 331 -3.61 24.96 1.17
N SER A 332 -3.78 25.94 0.28
CA SER A 332 -4.84 26.96 0.37
C SER A 332 -6.17 26.57 -0.29
N THR A 333 -6.19 25.58 -1.19
CA THR A 333 -7.43 25.00 -1.71
C THR A 333 -8.04 24.07 -0.67
N SER A 334 -8.44 24.65 0.46
CA SER A 334 -9.04 23.97 1.61
C SER A 334 -10.54 23.72 1.44
N GLN A 335 -11.13 23.97 0.27
CA GLN A 335 -12.53 23.64 0.05
C GLN A 335 -12.71 22.10 -0.03
N PRO A 336 -13.73 21.54 0.63
CA PRO A 336 -14.05 20.12 0.52
C PRO A 336 -14.41 19.78 -0.92
N SER A 337 -13.99 18.61 -1.39
CA SER A 337 -14.34 18.17 -2.74
C SER A 337 -15.85 18.00 -2.89
N GLU A 338 -16.38 18.15 -4.11
CA GLU A 338 -17.82 17.92 -4.38
C GLU A 338 -18.32 16.56 -3.88
N LYS A 339 -17.47 15.52 -3.96
CA LYS A 339 -17.78 14.20 -3.42
C LYS A 339 -17.82 14.16 -1.89
N GLN A 340 -16.89 14.83 -1.21
CA GLN A 340 -16.93 14.97 0.25
C GLN A 340 -18.18 15.72 0.70
N LEU A 341 -18.54 16.81 0.00
CA LEU A 341 -19.77 17.56 0.27
C LEU A 341 -21.01 16.70 0.02
N ALA A 342 -21.10 15.99 -1.10
CA ALA A 342 -22.23 15.12 -1.41
C ALA A 342 -22.38 14.00 -0.39
N TYR A 343 -21.27 13.41 0.07
CA TYR A 343 -21.30 12.38 1.10
C TYR A 343 -21.71 12.94 2.46
N ALA A 344 -21.13 14.07 2.88
CA ALA A 344 -21.54 14.76 4.10
C ALA A 344 -23.02 15.18 4.06
N GLN A 345 -23.53 15.64 2.91
CA GLN A 345 -24.95 15.93 2.69
C GLN A 345 -25.81 14.68 2.86
N SER A 346 -25.43 13.55 2.26
CA SER A 346 -26.18 12.30 2.41
C SER A 346 -26.24 11.81 3.87
N LEU A 347 -25.13 11.95 4.61
CA LEU A 347 -25.10 11.61 6.03
C LEU A 347 -25.93 12.57 6.88
N ALA A 348 -25.91 13.87 6.56
CA ALA A 348 -26.74 14.87 7.21
C ALA A 348 -28.24 14.57 6.96
N GLU A 349 -28.62 14.24 5.73
CA GLU A 349 -29.99 13.85 5.38
C GLU A 349 -30.43 12.55 6.07
N GLU A 350 -29.58 11.52 6.11
CA GLU A 350 -29.85 10.24 6.81
C GLU A 350 -30.02 10.48 8.32
N ALA A 351 -29.24 11.39 8.91
CA ALA A 351 -29.33 11.79 10.31
C ALA A 351 -30.45 12.81 10.61
N GLY A 352 -31.10 13.37 9.59
CA GLY A 352 -32.10 14.45 9.74
C GLY A 352 -31.51 15.79 10.24
N LEU A 353 -30.23 16.04 9.95
CA LEU A 353 -29.47 17.24 10.32
C LEU A 353 -29.21 18.12 9.08
N GLU A 354 -29.04 19.42 9.29
CA GLU A 354 -28.52 20.32 8.25
C GLU A 354 -26.99 20.29 8.26
N LEU A 355 -26.37 20.28 7.07
CA LEU A 355 -24.91 20.29 6.95
C LEU A 355 -24.35 21.65 7.43
N PRO A 356 -23.42 21.68 8.40
CA PRO A 356 -22.89 22.95 8.92
C PRO A 356 -22.18 23.80 7.85
N GLU A 357 -22.35 25.12 7.90
CA GLU A 357 -21.66 26.04 6.96
C GLU A 357 -20.12 25.89 6.99
N ALA A 358 -19.56 25.57 8.17
CA ALA A 358 -18.13 25.28 8.29
C ALA A 358 -17.71 24.06 7.45
N ALA A 359 -18.55 23.02 7.41
CA ALA A 359 -18.31 21.82 6.58
C ALA A 359 -18.49 22.09 5.08
N LEU A 360 -19.24 23.14 4.70
CA LEU A 360 -19.33 23.57 3.30
C LEU A 360 -18.06 24.31 2.83
N ALA A 361 -17.43 25.06 3.73
CA ALA A 361 -16.32 25.95 3.40
C ALA A 361 -14.93 25.32 3.57
N ASP A 362 -14.78 24.38 4.50
CA ASP A 362 -13.48 23.82 4.86
C ASP A 362 -13.46 22.28 4.85
N LYS A 363 -12.47 21.72 4.15
CA LYS A 363 -12.29 20.29 3.90
C LYS A 363 -12.07 19.50 5.18
N LYS A 364 -11.35 20.08 6.15
CA LYS A 364 -11.13 19.44 7.44
C LYS A 364 -12.44 19.42 8.22
N ALA A 365 -13.14 20.54 8.30
CA ALA A 365 -14.47 20.62 8.93
C ALA A 365 -15.49 19.66 8.29
N CYS A 366 -15.46 19.47 6.96
CA CYS A 366 -16.29 18.50 6.26
C CYS A 366 -15.92 17.05 6.61
N SER A 367 -14.64 16.75 6.74
CA SER A 367 -14.16 15.40 7.09
C SER A 367 -14.51 15.08 8.54
N ASP A 368 -14.27 16.02 9.46
CA ASP A 368 -14.61 15.88 10.88
C ASP A 368 -16.12 15.66 11.07
N PHE A 369 -16.97 16.33 10.28
CA PHE A 369 -18.43 16.09 10.27
C PHE A 369 -18.77 14.66 9.81
N ILE A 370 -18.17 14.19 8.70
CA ILE A 370 -18.40 12.85 8.17
C ILE A 370 -18.02 11.79 9.22
N ASP A 371 -16.84 11.91 9.82
CA ASP A 371 -16.34 10.95 10.81
C ASP A 371 -17.26 10.92 12.04
N GLN A 372 -17.71 12.08 12.50
CA GLN A 372 -18.67 12.17 13.61
C GLN A 372 -20.00 11.49 13.29
N GLN A 373 -20.51 11.61 12.05
CA GLN A 373 -21.76 10.94 11.64
C GLN A 373 -21.58 9.44 11.46
N LEU A 374 -20.41 8.99 10.99
CA LEU A 374 -20.09 7.57 10.88
C LEU A 374 -20.03 6.88 12.25
N ASP A 375 -19.59 7.58 13.29
CA ASP A 375 -19.53 7.05 14.65
C ASP A 375 -20.91 6.82 15.29
N VAL A 376 -21.89 7.69 14.97
CA VAL A 376 -23.25 7.64 15.52
C VAL A 376 -24.24 6.85 14.67
N ARG A 377 -23.82 6.40 13.48
CA ARG A 377 -24.67 5.59 12.61
C ARG A 377 -25.03 4.26 13.26
N PRO A 378 -26.28 3.77 13.13
CA PRO A 378 -26.63 2.42 13.56
C PRO A 378 -25.81 1.34 12.81
N PRO A 379 -25.55 0.19 13.45
CA PRO A 379 -24.84 -0.91 12.80
C PRO A 379 -25.64 -1.46 11.62
N SER A 380 -24.93 -1.98 10.60
CA SER A 380 -25.63 -2.65 9.51
C SER A 380 -26.38 -3.90 10.01
N PRO A 381 -27.47 -4.33 9.34
CA PRO A 381 -28.18 -5.55 9.72
C PRO A 381 -27.28 -6.78 9.86
N GLN A 382 -26.32 -6.93 8.94
CA GLN A 382 -25.34 -8.04 8.97
C GLN A 382 -24.41 -7.96 10.19
N GLN A 383 -23.96 -6.76 10.54
CA GLN A 383 -23.09 -6.54 11.69
C GLN A 383 -23.84 -6.79 13.00
N LEU A 384 -25.11 -6.37 13.08
CA LEU A 384 -26.00 -6.64 14.21
C LEU A 384 -26.28 -8.14 14.38
N ASP A 385 -26.63 -8.84 13.30
CA ASP A 385 -26.88 -10.28 13.32
C ASP A 385 -25.64 -11.05 13.81
N TYR A 386 -24.46 -10.64 13.33
CA TYR A 386 -23.20 -11.24 13.74
C TYR A 386 -22.90 -10.98 15.22
N ALA A 387 -23.05 -9.74 15.71
CA ALA A 387 -22.89 -9.39 17.11
C ALA A 387 -23.88 -10.15 18.02
N MET A 388 -25.15 -10.30 17.62
CA MET A 388 -26.14 -11.09 18.35
C MET A 388 -25.77 -12.58 18.43
N SER A 389 -25.22 -13.14 17.35
CA SER A 389 -24.75 -14.53 17.32
C SER A 389 -23.59 -14.76 18.30
N LEU A 390 -22.62 -13.85 18.34
CA LEU A 390 -21.47 -13.87 19.25
C LEU A 390 -21.90 -13.68 20.71
N ALA A 391 -22.84 -12.78 20.98
CA ALA A 391 -23.41 -12.58 22.32
C ALA A 391 -24.03 -13.87 22.87
N LYS A 392 -24.77 -14.59 22.04
CA LYS A 392 -25.38 -15.87 22.40
C LYS A 392 -24.34 -16.96 22.64
N GLN A 393 -23.28 -16.99 21.83
CA GLN A 393 -22.23 -18.01 21.90
C GLN A 393 -21.28 -17.80 23.10
N THR A 394 -20.95 -16.55 23.42
CA THR A 394 -20.00 -16.20 24.48
C THR A 394 -20.67 -15.94 25.83
N GLY A 395 -22.01 -15.82 25.85
CA GLY A 395 -22.78 -15.43 27.02
C GLY A 395 -22.61 -13.94 27.40
N MET A 396 -21.89 -13.16 26.59
CA MET A 396 -21.78 -11.71 26.77
C MET A 396 -23.09 -11.02 26.40
N LYS A 397 -23.48 -9.98 27.15
CA LYS A 397 -24.66 -9.17 26.81
C LYS A 397 -24.27 -8.09 25.80
N LEU A 398 -25.01 -8.04 24.70
CA LEU A 398 -25.00 -6.92 23.78
C LEU A 398 -25.79 -5.76 24.41
N SER A 399 -25.17 -4.60 24.61
CA SER A 399 -25.85 -3.43 25.20
C SER A 399 -26.76 -2.74 24.18
N GLU A 400 -27.77 -2.01 24.65
CA GLU A 400 -28.64 -1.20 23.78
C GLU A 400 -27.84 -0.14 23.01
N GLU A 401 -26.79 0.40 23.62
CA GLU A 401 -25.87 1.34 22.97
C GLU A 401 -25.08 0.69 21.82
N ALA A 402 -24.65 -0.57 21.98
CA ALA A 402 -23.99 -1.34 20.91
C ALA A 402 -24.97 -1.73 19.80
N VAL A 403 -26.27 -1.84 20.10
CA VAL A 403 -27.30 -2.04 19.08
C VAL A 403 -27.56 -0.77 18.27
N ALA A 404 -27.34 0.41 18.86
CA ALA A 404 -27.62 1.70 18.26
C ALA A 404 -26.41 2.37 17.57
N SER A 405 -25.18 1.92 17.82
CA SER A 405 -23.97 2.48 17.20
C SER A 405 -23.15 1.38 16.52
N GLY A 406 -22.89 1.56 15.22
CA GLY A 406 -22.06 0.66 14.41
C GLY A 406 -20.66 0.50 14.97
N ARG A 407 -20.07 1.56 15.53
CA ARG A 407 -18.76 1.51 16.19
C ARG A 407 -18.79 0.65 17.46
N LEU A 408 -19.75 0.88 18.34
CA LEU A 408 -19.89 0.09 19.58
C LEU A 408 -20.27 -1.38 19.30
N CYS A 409 -21.00 -1.64 18.22
CA CYS A 409 -21.27 -2.99 17.72
C CYS A 409 -20.00 -3.70 17.26
N ALA A 410 -19.12 -3.00 16.52
CA ALA A 410 -17.82 -3.53 16.11
C ALA A 410 -16.91 -3.83 17.32
N GLU A 411 -16.80 -2.89 18.27
CA GLU A 411 -16.01 -3.11 19.50
C GLU A 411 -16.52 -4.30 20.33
N PHE A 412 -17.85 -4.50 20.36
CA PHE A 412 -18.43 -5.68 21.01
C PHE A 412 -17.98 -6.98 20.31
N ILE A 413 -18.02 -7.01 18.98
CA ILE A 413 -17.60 -8.17 18.17
C ILE A 413 -16.13 -8.50 18.43
N ASP A 414 -15.26 -7.50 18.44
CA ASP A 414 -13.82 -7.69 18.68
C ASP A 414 -13.57 -8.27 20.07
N ARG A 415 -14.19 -7.69 21.11
CA ARG A 415 -14.06 -8.21 22.48
C ARG A 415 -14.63 -9.62 22.64
N ALA A 416 -15.73 -9.92 21.95
CA ALA A 416 -16.37 -11.23 22.00
C ALA A 416 -15.56 -12.31 21.26
N THR A 417 -14.79 -11.93 20.23
CA THR A 417 -13.93 -12.85 19.47
C THR A 417 -12.57 -13.09 20.15
N GLU A 418 -12.07 -12.13 20.94
CA GLU A 418 -10.84 -12.28 21.72
C GLU A 418 -11.01 -13.05 23.05
N SER A 419 -12.25 -13.22 23.54
CA SER A 419 -12.49 -13.94 24.80
C SER A 419 -12.34 -15.46 24.60
N PRO A 420 -11.36 -16.14 25.23
CA PRO A 420 -11.17 -17.57 25.06
C PRO A 420 -12.40 -18.30 25.61
N ALA A 421 -13.04 -19.08 24.74
CA ALA A 421 -14.24 -19.84 25.03
C ALA A 421 -14.07 -20.69 26.31
N ARG A 422 -14.58 -20.19 27.45
CA ARG A 422 -14.91 -21.03 28.59
C ARG A 422 -16.21 -21.76 28.23
N MET A 423 -16.07 -22.94 27.65
CA MET A 423 -17.13 -23.94 27.65
C MET A 423 -16.97 -24.83 28.90
N PRO A 424 -18.10 -25.31 29.47
CA PRO A 424 -18.21 -25.81 30.85
C PRO A 424 -17.45 -27.09 31.18
#